data_AF-A0A8C7SCC2-F1
#
_entry.id   AF-A0A8C7SCC2-F1
#
_cell.length_a   1.000
_cell.length_b   1.000
_cell.length_c   1.000
_cell.angle_alpha   90.00
_cell.angle_beta   90.00
_cell.angle_gamma   90.00
#
_symmetry.space_group_name_H-M   'P 1'
#
loop_
_entity.id
_entity.type
_entity.pdbx_description
1 polymer ?
#
loop_
_entity_poly.entity_id
_entity_poly.type
_entity_poly.pdbx_seq_one_letter_code
_entity_poly.pdbx_strand_id
1 'polypeptide(L)'
;MIHRDRRLAMTLLLFSFISFSTHFQQVRRYNACTCFSPVRIKLNTVQHSLSFPVSWCVVSEAEEQKCLDLAGSATARNIRGTLLCVRGQSPTDCMEKIKNGTADAAAMFADDIYTAGWCFGLELAAGESYNGVDGISYYVVALARRSSSDLSLLEMHERSSCHPGIRTTVGWTVPIGFLVNTSQISVDEQCNFPKAVGDFFGNSCVPGVKDREHDPRGSNPKNLCEACIGDDNERHICVNNHRERHYGEAGALRCVAENLGDVAFVKHTTISDNMDGNNMESWAMDLELEDLKLLCPDGSEAGPFDHETCHLAVVPANAVVVRLEDKCRVWKYLERLQVCVCACLSMYVCILFFDISPPLFSLYRMCLGTPPCSAQ
;
A
#
# COMPACT_ATOMS: atom_id res chain seq x y z
N MET A 1 -17.65 -52.65 21.61
CA MET A 1 -17.66 -53.81 22.54
C MET A 1 -16.23 -54.33 22.62
N ILE A 2 -15.62 -54.75 23.74
CA ILE A 2 -15.77 -54.54 25.19
C ILE A 2 -14.61 -55.37 25.82
N HIS A 3 -13.87 -54.79 26.77
CA HIS A 3 -13.00 -55.40 27.80
C HIS A 3 -12.05 -56.59 27.54
N ARG A 4 -10.76 -56.37 27.83
CA ARG A 4 -10.04 -56.81 29.06
C ARG A 4 -8.68 -56.10 29.09
N ASP A 5 -8.28 -55.25 30.03
CA ASP A 5 -8.32 -55.26 31.51
C ASP A 5 -7.37 -56.27 32.18
N ARG A 6 -6.28 -55.76 32.77
CA ARG A 6 -5.62 -56.28 33.99
C ARG A 6 -4.68 -55.23 34.62
N ARG A 7 -5.13 -54.66 35.76
CA ARG A 7 -4.45 -54.58 37.10
C ARG A 7 -2.91 -54.36 37.14
N LEU A 8 -2.34 -53.53 38.01
CA LEU A 8 -2.60 -53.39 39.46
C LEU A 8 -2.22 -51.98 40.01
N ALA A 9 -3.05 -51.49 40.95
CA ALA A 9 -2.69 -50.94 42.29
C ALA A 9 -1.66 -49.79 42.46
N MET A 10 -1.76 -48.92 43.48
CA MET A 10 -2.91 -48.48 44.29
C MET A 10 -2.51 -47.19 45.03
N THR A 11 -3.44 -46.24 45.12
CA THR A 11 -3.38 -44.99 45.89
C THR A 11 -2.97 -45.19 47.36
N LEU A 12 -2.06 -44.36 47.88
CA LEU A 12 -1.93 -44.09 49.33
C LEU A 12 -1.37 -42.67 49.61
N LEU A 13 -2.24 -41.81 50.16
CA LEU A 13 -2.04 -40.78 51.20
C LEU A 13 -0.65 -40.09 51.30
N LEU A 14 -0.53 -38.81 50.93
CA LEU A 14 -0.83 -37.58 51.72
C LEU A 14 0.24 -37.15 52.75
N PHE A 15 0.68 -35.90 52.57
CA PHE A 15 1.41 -35.01 53.50
C PHE A 15 2.79 -35.42 54.05
N SER A 16 3.83 -34.70 53.59
CA SER A 16 4.70 -33.91 54.49
C SER A 16 5.39 -32.76 53.72
N PHE A 17 5.57 -31.64 54.40
CA PHE A 17 6.02 -30.35 53.84
C PHE A 17 7.55 -30.15 53.95
N ILE A 18 8.09 -29.25 53.11
CA ILE A 18 9.33 -28.45 53.32
C ILE A 18 10.66 -29.24 53.37
N SER A 19 11.53 -29.05 52.35
CA SER A 19 12.62 -28.06 52.46
C SER A 19 13.42 -27.81 51.16
N PHE A 20 14.06 -26.64 51.16
CA PHE A 20 14.96 -26.02 50.17
C PHE A 20 15.94 -26.98 49.46
N SER A 21 16.06 -26.95 48.12
CA SER A 21 16.68 -25.93 47.24
C SER A 21 18.20 -26.05 47.12
N THR A 22 18.67 -26.43 45.92
CA THR A 22 20.00 -26.10 45.37
C THR A 22 19.96 -26.26 43.83
N HIS A 23 20.70 -25.40 43.13
CA HIS A 23 20.96 -25.36 41.68
C HIS A 23 21.04 -26.76 41.00
N PHE A 24 20.61 -27.01 39.77
CA PHE A 24 20.33 -26.14 38.60
C PHE A 24 19.34 -26.90 37.66
N GLN A 25 18.73 -26.35 36.60
CA GLN A 25 18.81 -25.04 35.94
C GLN A 25 17.44 -24.70 35.32
N GLN A 26 17.14 -23.42 35.06
CA GLN A 26 15.85 -22.95 34.53
C GLN A 26 16.04 -21.63 33.79
N VAL A 27 15.60 -21.51 32.52
CA VAL A 27 15.27 -20.20 31.91
C VAL A 27 14.05 -20.33 30.98
N ARG A 28 12.85 -20.32 31.58
CA ARG A 28 11.68 -19.66 30.97
C ARG A 28 11.52 -18.30 31.65
N ARG A 29 10.88 -17.36 30.93
CA ARG A 29 10.20 -16.13 31.38
C ARG A 29 10.99 -14.81 31.48
N TYR A 30 10.22 -13.76 31.15
CA TYR A 30 10.31 -12.34 31.52
C TYR A 30 11.62 -11.60 31.28
N ASN A 31 11.63 -10.77 30.22
CA ASN A 31 12.27 -9.46 30.28
C ASN A 31 11.19 -8.39 30.36
N ALA A 32 10.95 -7.90 31.58
CA ALA A 32 10.38 -6.58 31.76
C ALA A 32 11.50 -5.55 31.52
N CYS A 33 11.23 -4.50 30.75
CA CYS A 33 12.18 -3.41 30.54
C CYS A 33 12.40 -2.66 31.87
N THR A 34 13.48 -2.98 32.56
CA THR A 34 13.96 -2.24 33.73
C THR A 34 14.97 -1.19 33.28
N CYS A 35 14.74 0.08 33.62
CA CYS A 35 15.66 1.16 33.32
C CYS A 35 16.95 1.02 34.14
N PHE A 36 18.02 0.50 33.54
CA PHE A 36 19.36 0.66 34.06
C PHE A 36 19.80 2.12 33.89
N SER A 37 20.16 2.78 35.00
CA SER A 37 20.84 4.09 34.96
C SER A 37 22.24 3.93 34.36
N PRO A 38 22.62 4.71 33.32
CA PRO A 38 23.98 4.67 32.79
C PRO A 38 24.95 5.37 33.74
N VAL A 39 26.13 4.74 33.92
CA VAL A 39 27.28 5.33 34.61
C VAL A 39 27.74 6.60 33.88
N ARG A 40 28.02 7.67 34.63
CA ARG A 40 28.49 8.95 34.05
C ARG A 40 29.92 8.82 33.51
N ILE A 41 30.04 8.59 32.21
CA ILE A 41 31.26 8.92 31.46
C ILE A 41 31.15 10.39 31.05
N LYS A 42 32.08 11.24 31.53
CA LYS A 42 32.20 12.63 31.05
C LYS A 42 32.83 12.63 29.65
N LEU A 43 32.00 12.72 28.62
CA LEU A 43 32.42 13.16 27.30
C LEU A 43 32.19 14.68 27.18
N ASN A 44 33.13 15.37 26.54
CA ASN A 44 33.14 16.83 26.46
C ASN A 44 31.92 17.36 25.68
N THR A 45 31.40 18.50 26.14
CA THR A 45 30.27 19.20 25.52
C THR A 45 30.60 19.67 24.11
N VAL A 46 29.91 19.09 23.12
CA VAL A 46 29.69 19.70 21.80
C VAL A 46 28.20 20.07 21.72
N GLN A 47 27.93 21.22 21.11
CA GLN A 47 26.73 22.07 21.18
C GLN A 47 25.34 21.40 21.30
N HIS A 48 24.43 22.18 21.92
CA HIS A 48 22.98 22.02 21.82
C HIS A 48 22.58 21.64 20.38
N SER A 49 21.93 20.49 20.23
CA SER A 49 21.46 20.00 18.94
C SER A 49 20.26 20.83 18.47
N LEU A 50 20.54 21.90 17.74
CA LEU A 50 19.56 22.69 16.99
C LEU A 50 18.67 21.74 16.20
N SER A 51 17.39 21.70 16.55
CA SER A 51 16.41 21.00 15.74
C SER A 51 16.04 21.95 14.61
N PHE A 52 16.75 21.85 13.49
CA PHE A 52 16.44 22.62 12.29
C PHE A 52 14.98 22.37 11.88
N PRO A 53 14.29 23.38 11.32
CA PRO A 53 12.95 23.19 10.77
C PRO A 53 12.99 22.18 9.61
N VAL A 54 11.83 21.64 9.26
CA VAL A 54 11.60 20.88 8.02
C VAL A 54 10.57 21.66 7.22
N SER A 55 10.97 22.15 6.05
CA SER A 55 10.10 22.88 5.14
C SER A 55 9.40 21.91 4.18
N TRP A 56 8.09 21.75 4.33
CA TRP A 56 7.28 20.80 3.56
C TRP A 56 6.59 21.49 2.38
N CYS A 57 6.80 20.98 1.16
CA CYS A 57 6.17 21.53 -0.03
C CYS A 57 4.79 20.91 -0.29
N VAL A 58 3.83 21.74 -0.71
CA VAL A 58 2.41 21.38 -0.91
C VAL A 58 1.87 21.99 -2.21
N VAL A 59 1.07 21.22 -2.97
CA VAL A 59 0.64 21.55 -4.34
C VAL A 59 -0.81 22.05 -4.44
N SER A 60 -1.61 21.92 -3.38
CA SER A 60 -2.97 22.51 -3.29
C SER A 60 -3.19 23.34 -2.01
N GLU A 61 -4.23 24.19 -2.01
CA GLU A 61 -4.68 24.93 -0.81
C GLU A 61 -5.16 23.97 0.29
N ALA A 62 -5.79 22.84 -0.09
CA ALA A 62 -6.24 21.81 0.83
C ALA A 62 -5.06 21.10 1.53
N GLU A 63 -3.98 20.83 0.80
CA GLU A 63 -2.74 20.31 1.39
C GLU A 63 -2.04 21.33 2.27
N GLU A 64 -2.03 22.61 1.88
CA GLU A 64 -1.46 23.69 2.70
C GLU A 64 -2.16 23.81 4.05
N GLN A 65 -3.50 23.81 4.07
CA GLN A 65 -4.26 23.80 5.31
C GLN A 65 -3.94 22.55 6.16
N LYS A 66 -3.94 21.35 5.56
CA LYS A 66 -3.56 20.10 6.26
C LYS A 66 -2.14 20.14 6.83
N CYS A 67 -1.19 20.76 6.11
CA CYS A 67 0.19 20.96 6.58
C CYS A 67 0.25 21.92 7.78
N LEU A 68 -0.49 23.04 7.73
CA LEU A 68 -0.55 24.02 8.82
C LEU A 68 -1.19 23.43 10.08
N ASP A 69 -2.26 22.65 9.93
CA ASP A 69 -2.94 21.96 11.03
C ASP A 69 -2.02 20.90 11.68
N LEU A 70 -1.23 20.18 10.87
CA LEU A 70 -0.20 19.26 11.35
C LEU A 70 0.94 19.99 12.07
N ALA A 71 1.39 21.14 11.56
CA ALA A 71 2.43 21.95 12.19
C ALA A 71 1.99 22.50 13.55
N GLY A 72 0.75 22.99 13.64
CA GLY A 72 0.13 23.40 14.90
C GLY A 72 0.01 22.24 15.89
N SER A 73 -0.47 21.08 15.44
CA SER A 73 -0.59 19.86 16.25
C SER A 73 0.75 19.35 16.78
N ALA A 74 1.80 19.38 15.94
CA ALA A 74 3.15 18.99 16.32
C ALA A 74 3.76 19.92 17.38
N THR A 75 3.52 21.23 17.21
CA THR A 75 3.96 22.27 18.16
C THR A 75 3.25 22.12 19.51
N ALA A 76 1.92 21.94 19.51
CA ALA A 76 1.13 21.75 20.73
C ALA A 76 1.55 20.48 21.51
N ARG A 77 2.03 19.45 20.81
CA ARG A 77 2.55 18.20 21.39
C ARG A 77 4.04 18.26 21.79
N ASN A 78 4.70 19.42 21.65
CA ASN A 78 6.13 19.61 21.88
C ASN A 78 7.02 18.62 21.11
N ILE A 79 6.61 18.22 19.90
CA ILE A 79 7.39 17.32 19.05
C ILE A 79 8.65 18.03 18.62
N ARG A 80 9.81 17.39 18.84
CA ARG A 80 11.11 18.02 18.60
C ARG A 80 11.34 18.29 17.11
N GLY A 81 11.25 19.56 16.73
CA GLY A 81 11.41 20.07 15.37
C GLY A 81 10.29 21.06 15.04
N THR A 82 10.43 21.78 13.93
CA THR A 82 9.41 22.74 13.47
C THR A 82 9.03 22.37 12.04
N LEU A 83 7.75 22.11 11.79
CA LEU A 83 7.23 21.98 10.44
C LEU A 83 6.93 23.38 9.90
N LEU A 84 7.45 23.71 8.73
CA LEU A 84 7.08 24.87 7.94
C LEU A 84 6.38 24.39 6.67
N CYS A 85 5.41 25.14 6.16
CA CYS A 85 4.68 24.80 4.94
C CYS A 85 5.09 25.76 3.82
N VAL A 86 5.37 25.22 2.62
CA VAL A 86 5.84 25.96 1.45
C VAL A 86 4.94 25.64 0.25
N ARG A 87 4.25 26.65 -0.28
CA ARG A 87 3.36 26.47 -1.43
C ARG A 87 4.16 26.32 -2.73
N GLY A 88 3.93 25.24 -3.48
CA GLY A 88 4.47 25.00 -4.84
C GLY A 88 3.38 24.88 -5.91
N GLN A 89 3.62 25.39 -7.10
CA GLN A 89 2.63 25.47 -8.18
C GLN A 89 2.25 24.11 -8.78
N SER A 90 3.16 23.14 -8.70
CA SER A 90 3.00 21.76 -9.19
C SER A 90 3.97 20.83 -8.45
N PRO A 91 3.84 19.50 -8.59
CA PRO A 91 4.85 18.57 -8.07
C PRO A 91 6.26 18.89 -8.58
N THR A 92 6.40 19.27 -9.86
CA THR A 92 7.68 19.68 -10.46
C THR A 92 8.25 20.96 -9.82
N ASP A 93 7.43 21.97 -9.52
CA ASP A 93 7.89 23.15 -8.77
C ASP A 93 8.31 22.75 -7.35
N CYS A 94 7.63 21.80 -6.69
CA CYS A 94 8.12 21.24 -5.43
C CYS A 94 9.47 20.49 -5.59
N MET A 95 9.69 19.73 -6.67
CA MET A 95 11.00 19.11 -6.96
C MET A 95 12.10 20.18 -7.13
N GLU A 96 11.83 21.25 -7.86
CA GLU A 96 12.76 22.39 -8.01
C GLU A 96 13.03 23.09 -6.68
N LYS A 97 11.98 23.36 -5.88
CA LYS A 97 12.13 23.99 -4.56
C LYS A 97 12.95 23.14 -3.60
N ILE A 98 12.77 21.82 -3.61
CA ILE A 98 13.58 20.88 -2.85
C ILE A 98 15.02 20.89 -3.37
N LYS A 99 15.25 20.75 -4.68
CA LYS A 99 16.60 20.78 -5.27
C LYS A 99 17.36 22.07 -4.93
N ASN A 100 16.67 23.20 -4.88
CA ASN A 100 17.24 24.53 -4.64
C ASN A 100 17.33 24.92 -3.14
N GLY A 101 16.95 24.06 -2.19
CA GLY A 101 17.05 24.38 -0.75
C GLY A 101 15.94 25.28 -0.19
N THR A 102 14.89 25.56 -0.97
CA THR A 102 13.76 26.42 -0.54
C THR A 102 12.60 25.65 0.10
N ALA A 103 12.53 24.34 -0.17
CA ALA A 103 11.81 23.36 0.62
C ALA A 103 12.77 22.22 0.98
N ASP A 104 12.42 21.36 1.94
CA ASP A 104 13.23 20.22 2.38
C ASP A 104 12.63 18.87 1.98
N ALA A 105 11.30 18.79 1.93
CA ALA A 105 10.57 17.55 1.69
C ALA A 105 9.23 17.80 0.98
N ALA A 106 8.71 16.78 0.29
CA ALA A 106 7.31 16.70 -0.17
C ALA A 106 6.86 15.24 -0.23
N ALA A 107 5.57 14.98 -0.06
CA ALA A 107 4.98 13.70 -0.46
C ALA A 107 4.76 13.71 -1.99
N MET A 108 5.10 12.61 -2.66
CA MET A 108 4.94 12.45 -4.11
C MET A 108 4.37 11.07 -4.44
N PHE A 109 3.61 11.01 -5.53
CA PHE A 109 3.07 9.77 -6.09
C PHE A 109 4.13 9.02 -6.91
N ALA A 110 3.86 7.77 -7.28
CA ALA A 110 4.82 6.87 -7.94
C ALA A 110 5.41 7.41 -9.26
N ASP A 111 4.62 8.16 -10.03
CA ASP A 111 4.99 8.82 -11.28
C ASP A 111 5.90 10.05 -11.06
N ASP A 112 5.57 10.87 -10.05
CA ASP A 112 6.42 11.99 -9.63
C ASP A 112 7.78 11.52 -9.06
N ILE A 113 7.80 10.42 -8.30
CA ILE A 113 9.02 9.86 -7.68
C ILE A 113 10.09 9.52 -8.72
N TYR A 114 9.72 8.90 -9.84
CA TYR A 114 10.66 8.60 -10.92
C TYR A 114 11.29 9.88 -11.49
N THR A 115 10.46 10.90 -11.72
CA THR A 115 10.90 12.21 -12.23
C THR A 115 11.81 12.92 -11.22
N ALA A 116 11.47 12.88 -9.93
CA ALA A 116 12.25 13.48 -8.85
C ALA A 116 13.66 12.86 -8.74
N GLY A 117 13.77 11.53 -8.78
CA GLY A 117 15.06 10.84 -8.78
C GLY A 117 15.87 11.15 -10.03
N TRP A 118 15.28 10.94 -11.22
CA TRP A 118 16.01 10.98 -12.49
C TRP A 118 16.38 12.41 -12.95
N CYS A 119 15.44 13.36 -12.86
CA CYS A 119 15.64 14.72 -13.38
C CYS A 119 16.19 15.69 -12.32
N PHE A 120 15.87 15.47 -11.05
CA PHE A 120 16.21 16.39 -9.96
C PHE A 120 17.33 15.87 -9.04
N GLY A 121 17.65 14.57 -9.08
CA GLY A 121 18.67 13.97 -8.21
C GLY A 121 18.21 13.85 -6.76
N LEU A 122 16.90 13.72 -6.55
CA LEU A 122 16.28 13.64 -5.23
C LEU A 122 16.18 12.20 -4.74
N GLU A 123 16.03 12.06 -3.43
CA GLU A 123 16.12 10.81 -2.66
C GLU A 123 14.85 10.57 -1.86
N LEU A 124 14.60 9.32 -1.46
CA LEU A 124 13.45 8.97 -0.61
C LEU A 124 13.85 8.93 0.86
N ALA A 125 13.24 9.80 1.68
CA ALA A 125 13.43 9.82 3.12
C ALA A 125 12.57 8.79 3.84
N ALA A 126 11.33 8.60 3.38
CA ALA A 126 10.33 7.73 3.98
C ALA A 126 9.27 7.38 2.91
N GLY A 127 8.41 6.41 3.15
CA GLY A 127 7.27 6.13 2.26
C GLY A 127 6.17 5.34 2.95
N GLU A 128 5.00 5.31 2.32
CA GLU A 128 3.88 4.46 2.70
C GLU A 128 4.28 2.97 2.62
N SER A 129 3.84 2.17 3.60
CA SER A 129 4.10 0.73 3.69
C SER A 129 2.77 0.01 3.91
N TYR A 130 2.24 -0.68 2.89
CA TYR A 130 0.90 -1.25 2.96
C TYR A 130 0.77 -2.44 3.93
N ASN A 131 1.81 -3.29 4.04
CA ASN A 131 1.78 -4.47 4.93
C ASN A 131 2.90 -4.52 6.00
N GLY A 132 3.90 -3.64 5.94
CA GLY A 132 5.03 -3.62 6.88
C GLY A 132 6.18 -4.57 6.53
N VAL A 133 6.05 -5.34 5.45
CA VAL A 133 7.02 -6.34 4.98
C VAL A 133 7.78 -5.81 3.77
N ASP A 134 7.08 -5.26 2.77
CA ASP A 134 7.66 -4.84 1.47
C ASP A 134 8.29 -3.44 1.46
N GLY A 135 8.63 -2.94 2.65
CA GLY A 135 9.22 -1.61 2.81
C GLY A 135 8.30 -0.51 2.29
N ILE A 136 8.76 0.23 1.28
CA ILE A 136 8.04 1.38 0.69
C ILE A 136 7.55 1.09 -0.73
N SER A 137 7.25 -0.17 -1.04
CA SER A 137 6.85 -0.64 -2.36
C SER A 137 5.64 -1.55 -2.28
N TYR A 138 5.00 -1.76 -3.43
CA TYR A 138 3.99 -2.78 -3.60
C TYR A 138 4.15 -3.45 -4.96
N TYR A 139 3.70 -4.70 -5.02
CA TYR A 139 3.69 -5.49 -6.24
C TYR A 139 2.32 -5.40 -6.89
N VAL A 140 2.31 -5.10 -8.20
CA VAL A 140 1.12 -5.21 -9.05
C VAL A 140 1.04 -6.62 -9.59
N VAL A 141 -0.08 -7.30 -9.36
CA VAL A 141 -0.29 -8.71 -9.71
C VAL A 141 -1.50 -8.87 -10.62
N ALA A 142 -1.48 -9.92 -11.44
CA ALA A 142 -2.63 -10.39 -12.19
C ALA A 142 -3.26 -11.56 -11.42
N LEU A 143 -4.47 -11.37 -10.91
CA LEU A 143 -5.19 -12.32 -10.08
C LEU A 143 -6.31 -12.98 -10.89
N ALA A 144 -6.49 -14.29 -10.75
CA ALA A 144 -7.56 -15.04 -11.40
C ALA A 144 -8.12 -16.12 -10.47
N ARG A 145 -9.28 -16.68 -10.81
CA ARG A 145 -9.80 -17.90 -10.16
C ARG A 145 -9.02 -19.14 -10.63
N ARG A 146 -8.88 -20.13 -9.74
CA ARG A 146 -8.32 -21.45 -10.11
C ARG A 146 -9.20 -22.23 -11.08
N SER A 147 -10.50 -21.97 -11.10
CA SER A 147 -11.44 -22.55 -12.07
C SER A 147 -11.06 -22.23 -13.53
N SER A 148 -10.45 -21.06 -13.77
CA SER A 148 -9.90 -20.65 -15.07
C SER A 148 -8.52 -21.30 -15.32
N SER A 149 -8.52 -22.63 -15.44
CA SER A 149 -7.30 -23.46 -15.53
C SER A 149 -6.47 -23.25 -16.81
N ASP A 150 -7.08 -22.74 -17.87
CA ASP A 150 -6.50 -22.45 -19.19
C ASP A 150 -6.01 -21.00 -19.33
N LEU A 151 -6.21 -20.16 -18.32
CA LEU A 151 -5.85 -18.75 -18.34
C LEU A 151 -4.36 -18.54 -18.03
N SER A 152 -3.66 -17.82 -18.90
CA SER A 152 -2.25 -17.43 -18.75
C SER A 152 -2.04 -15.96 -19.15
N LEU A 153 -1.06 -15.29 -18.54
CA LEU A 153 -0.69 -13.90 -18.88
C LEU A 153 -0.13 -13.72 -20.30
N LEU A 154 0.17 -14.81 -21.00
CA LEU A 154 0.63 -14.82 -22.39
C LEU A 154 -0.53 -14.97 -23.40
N GLU A 155 -1.72 -15.36 -22.94
CA GLU A 155 -2.89 -15.69 -23.79
C GLU A 155 -4.17 -15.02 -23.26
N MET A 156 -4.12 -13.69 -23.16
CA MET A 156 -5.20 -12.85 -22.61
C MET A 156 -6.20 -12.32 -23.65
N HIS A 157 -6.01 -12.62 -24.94
CA HIS A 157 -6.91 -12.22 -26.02
C HIS A 157 -8.33 -12.78 -25.81
N GLU A 158 -9.36 -11.96 -26.04
CA GLU A 158 -10.79 -12.26 -25.83
C GLU A 158 -11.20 -12.63 -24.39
N ARG A 159 -10.26 -12.67 -23.42
CA ARG A 159 -10.56 -12.89 -22.00
C ARG A 159 -11.20 -11.65 -21.37
N SER A 160 -11.98 -11.85 -20.32
CA SER A 160 -12.68 -10.77 -19.62
C SER A 160 -11.81 -10.18 -18.50
N SER A 161 -11.81 -8.86 -18.30
CA SER A 161 -10.82 -8.19 -17.43
C SER A 161 -11.38 -7.14 -16.47
N CYS A 162 -10.92 -7.16 -15.23
CA CYS A 162 -11.37 -6.30 -14.13
C CYS A 162 -10.26 -5.31 -13.75
N HIS A 163 -10.54 -4.01 -13.92
CA HIS A 163 -9.57 -2.95 -13.67
C HIS A 163 -10.09 -1.99 -12.59
N PRO A 164 -9.29 -1.64 -11.56
CA PRO A 164 -9.65 -0.67 -10.53
C PRO A 164 -10.17 0.68 -11.04
N GLY A 165 -9.72 1.12 -12.22
CA GLY A 165 -10.13 2.37 -12.86
C GLY A 165 -9.17 2.79 -13.97
N ILE A 166 -9.67 3.59 -14.90
CA ILE A 166 -8.90 4.18 -15.99
C ILE A 166 -7.71 5.00 -15.44
N ARG A 167 -6.55 4.95 -16.10
CA ARG A 167 -5.29 5.65 -15.72
C ARG A 167 -4.72 5.33 -14.32
N THR A 168 -5.28 4.37 -13.58
CA THR A 168 -4.67 3.92 -12.31
C THR A 168 -3.34 3.20 -12.56
N THR A 169 -2.34 3.39 -11.70
CA THR A 169 -1.03 2.74 -11.87
C THR A 169 -1.13 1.22 -11.85
N VAL A 170 -1.85 0.69 -10.85
CA VAL A 170 -2.12 -0.73 -10.63
C VAL A 170 -2.97 -1.33 -11.75
N GLY A 171 -4.09 -0.68 -12.07
CA GLY A 171 -5.13 -1.25 -12.92
C GLY A 171 -4.99 -0.95 -14.41
N TRP A 172 -4.22 0.07 -14.79
CA TRP A 172 -4.13 0.55 -16.17
C TRP A 172 -2.69 0.65 -16.63
N THR A 173 -1.88 1.50 -16.01
CA THR A 173 -0.54 1.85 -16.50
C THR A 173 0.41 0.64 -16.53
N VAL A 174 0.51 -0.12 -15.44
CA VAL A 174 1.37 -1.32 -15.37
C VAL A 174 0.89 -2.45 -16.30
N PRO A 175 -0.37 -2.94 -16.23
CA PRO A 175 -0.79 -4.07 -17.06
C PRO A 175 -0.78 -3.74 -18.56
N ILE A 176 -1.17 -2.54 -18.98
CA ILE A 176 -1.10 -2.15 -20.39
C ILE A 176 0.35 -1.95 -20.83
N GLY A 177 1.20 -1.38 -19.98
CA GLY A 177 2.65 -1.32 -20.23
C GLY A 177 3.26 -2.70 -20.42
N PHE A 178 2.84 -3.69 -19.63
CA PHE A 178 3.24 -5.09 -19.80
C PHE A 178 2.77 -5.69 -21.13
N LEU A 179 1.49 -5.50 -21.51
CA LEU A 179 0.94 -6.00 -22.78
C LEU A 179 1.62 -5.36 -24.02
N VAL A 180 1.96 -4.06 -23.96
CA VAL A 180 2.72 -3.38 -25.01
C VAL A 180 4.16 -3.90 -25.05
N ASN A 181 4.84 -4.01 -23.92
CA ASN A 181 6.23 -4.47 -23.84
C ASN A 181 6.39 -5.94 -24.29
N THR A 182 5.39 -6.79 -24.02
CA THR A 182 5.33 -8.18 -24.49
C THR A 182 4.77 -8.32 -25.91
N SER A 183 4.46 -7.21 -26.60
CA SER A 183 3.88 -7.19 -27.95
C SER A 183 2.55 -7.94 -28.10
N GLN A 184 1.80 -8.13 -27.01
CA GLN A 184 0.44 -8.68 -27.03
C GLN A 184 -0.58 -7.68 -27.59
N ILE A 185 -0.34 -6.38 -27.39
CA ILE A 185 -1.11 -5.30 -28.03
C ILE A 185 -0.19 -4.31 -28.74
N SER A 186 -0.69 -3.76 -29.85
CA SER A 186 -0.08 -2.61 -30.54
C SER A 186 -0.97 -1.39 -30.39
N VAL A 187 -0.42 -0.29 -29.90
CA VAL A 187 -1.14 0.99 -29.81
C VAL A 187 -0.81 1.83 -31.04
N ASP A 188 -1.79 2.58 -31.55
CA ASP A 188 -1.61 3.46 -32.70
C ASP A 188 -0.70 4.67 -32.39
N GLU A 189 -0.25 5.36 -33.44
CA GLU A 189 0.54 6.61 -33.34
C GLU A 189 -0.21 7.75 -32.60
N GLN A 190 -1.50 7.57 -32.33
CA GLN A 190 -2.36 8.52 -31.62
C GLN A 190 -2.48 8.19 -30.13
N CYS A 191 -1.76 7.16 -29.64
CA CYS A 191 -1.75 6.69 -28.26
C CYS A 191 -3.15 6.29 -27.75
N ASN A 192 -4.00 5.72 -28.60
CA ASN A 192 -5.36 5.32 -28.23
C ASN A 192 -5.41 4.00 -27.44
N PHE A 193 -4.89 4.04 -26.21
CA PHE A 193 -4.87 2.88 -25.31
C PHE A 193 -6.27 2.27 -25.08
N PRO A 194 -7.37 3.03 -24.82
CA PRO A 194 -8.69 2.42 -24.67
C PRO A 194 -9.11 1.61 -25.91
N LYS A 195 -8.80 2.08 -27.12
CA LYS A 195 -9.13 1.31 -28.32
C LYS A 195 -8.33 0.01 -28.39
N ALA A 196 -7.01 0.06 -28.21
CA ALA A 196 -6.16 -1.13 -28.27
C ALA A 196 -6.51 -2.18 -27.19
N VAL A 197 -6.88 -1.73 -25.98
CA VAL A 197 -7.30 -2.61 -24.88
C VAL A 197 -8.67 -3.26 -25.17
N GLY A 198 -9.64 -2.49 -25.67
CA GLY A 198 -10.97 -3.03 -26.01
C GLY A 198 -11.02 -3.81 -27.32
N ASP A 199 -10.00 -3.72 -28.18
CA ASP A 199 -9.80 -4.62 -29.32
C ASP A 199 -9.09 -5.94 -28.91
N PHE A 200 -8.52 -6.02 -27.69
CA PHE A 200 -7.74 -7.17 -27.21
C PHE A 200 -8.49 -8.03 -26.18
N PHE A 201 -9.06 -7.41 -25.14
CA PHE A 201 -9.89 -8.11 -24.16
C PHE A 201 -11.33 -8.26 -24.67
N GLY A 202 -12.02 -9.27 -24.14
CA GLY A 202 -13.46 -9.49 -24.32
C GLY A 202 -14.27 -8.46 -23.52
N ASN A 203 -15.00 -8.89 -22.49
CA ASN A 203 -15.76 -7.98 -21.64
C ASN A 203 -14.89 -7.48 -20.49
N SER A 204 -14.81 -6.17 -20.29
CA SER A 204 -14.03 -5.59 -19.19
C SER A 204 -14.88 -4.69 -18.31
N CYS A 205 -14.41 -4.48 -17.09
CA CYS A 205 -14.82 -3.35 -16.27
C CYS A 205 -13.63 -2.39 -16.10
N VAL A 206 -13.74 -1.21 -16.71
CA VAL A 206 -12.75 -0.12 -16.61
C VAL A 206 -13.48 1.16 -16.17
N PRO A 207 -13.74 1.33 -14.86
CA PRO A 207 -14.40 2.51 -14.31
C PRO A 207 -13.75 3.82 -14.81
N GLY A 208 -14.58 4.75 -15.28
CA GLY A 208 -14.17 6.04 -15.80
C GLY A 208 -13.76 6.09 -17.27
N VAL A 209 -13.65 4.94 -17.97
CA VAL A 209 -13.26 4.92 -19.40
C VAL A 209 -14.28 5.60 -20.33
N LYS A 210 -15.50 5.86 -19.82
CA LYS A 210 -16.59 6.58 -20.50
C LYS A 210 -16.84 7.98 -19.97
N ASP A 211 -16.11 8.42 -18.95
CA ASP A 211 -16.25 9.77 -18.43
C ASP A 211 -15.76 10.79 -19.48
N ARG A 212 -16.38 11.97 -19.51
CA ARG A 212 -16.11 13.02 -20.52
C ARG A 212 -14.63 13.46 -20.60
N GLU A 213 -13.86 13.23 -19.54
CA GLU A 213 -12.40 13.46 -19.51
C GLU A 213 -11.63 12.44 -20.37
N HIS A 214 -12.05 11.17 -20.36
CA HIS A 214 -11.37 10.03 -20.98
C HIS A 214 -12.01 9.58 -22.31
N ASP A 215 -13.30 9.90 -22.53
CA ASP A 215 -14.01 9.68 -23.78
C ASP A 215 -14.74 10.94 -24.29
N PRO A 216 -14.03 12.06 -24.55
CA PRO A 216 -14.65 13.32 -24.98
C PRO A 216 -15.36 13.24 -26.35
N ARG A 217 -15.17 12.15 -27.10
CA ARG A 217 -15.78 11.90 -28.41
C ARG A 217 -16.80 10.75 -28.42
N GLY A 218 -16.98 10.02 -27.32
CA GLY A 218 -17.83 8.83 -27.26
C GLY A 218 -17.33 7.65 -28.12
N SER A 219 -16.02 7.60 -28.37
CA SER A 219 -15.34 6.69 -29.30
C SER A 219 -14.64 5.50 -28.65
N ASN A 220 -14.51 5.45 -27.32
CA ASN A 220 -13.87 4.30 -26.67
C ASN A 220 -14.73 3.04 -26.90
N PRO A 221 -14.17 1.81 -26.88
CA PRO A 221 -14.96 0.59 -27.02
C PRO A 221 -16.05 0.45 -25.94
N LYS A 222 -17.13 -0.30 -26.22
CA LYS A 222 -18.26 -0.47 -25.29
C LYS A 222 -18.01 -1.58 -24.25
N ASN A 223 -17.38 -2.66 -24.71
CA ASN A 223 -16.99 -3.82 -23.92
C ASN A 223 -16.15 -3.48 -22.69
N LEU A 224 -15.44 -2.34 -22.68
CA LEU A 224 -14.69 -1.83 -21.53
C LEU A 224 -15.55 -1.47 -20.29
N CYS A 225 -16.88 -1.50 -20.42
CA CYS A 225 -17.82 -1.32 -19.31
C CYS A 225 -18.81 -2.49 -19.18
N GLU A 226 -18.67 -3.57 -19.95
CA GLU A 226 -19.68 -4.64 -20.02
C GLU A 226 -19.59 -5.64 -18.85
N ALA A 227 -18.48 -5.67 -18.11
CA ALA A 227 -18.39 -6.42 -16.85
C ALA A 227 -18.75 -5.57 -15.60
N CYS A 228 -18.92 -4.24 -15.74
CA CYS A 228 -19.26 -3.36 -14.62
C CYS A 228 -20.75 -3.47 -14.23
N ILE A 229 -21.08 -3.24 -12.94
CA ILE A 229 -22.41 -3.54 -12.38
C ILE A 229 -23.14 -2.35 -11.70
N GLY A 230 -22.51 -1.17 -11.64
CA GLY A 230 -23.10 0.03 -11.06
C GLY A 230 -23.44 -0.09 -9.57
N ASP A 231 -24.38 0.75 -9.12
CA ASP A 231 -24.96 0.74 -7.77
C ASP A 231 -26.01 -0.38 -7.61
N ASP A 232 -26.56 -0.55 -6.40
CA ASP A 232 -27.57 -1.58 -6.12
C ASP A 232 -28.90 -1.42 -6.89
N ASN A 233 -29.04 -0.35 -7.68
CA ASN A 233 -30.19 -0.09 -8.57
C ASN A 233 -29.77 -0.13 -10.06
N GLU A 234 -28.59 -0.70 -10.37
CA GLU A 234 -28.02 -0.81 -11.73
C GLU A 234 -27.79 0.57 -12.40
N ARG A 235 -27.63 1.63 -11.61
CA ARG A 235 -27.26 2.97 -12.10
C ARG A 235 -25.79 3.24 -11.87
N HIS A 236 -25.26 4.30 -12.47
CA HIS A 236 -23.85 4.68 -12.31
C HIS A 236 -22.87 3.56 -12.78
N ILE A 237 -23.29 2.72 -13.72
CA ILE A 237 -22.43 1.70 -14.33
C ILE A 237 -21.19 2.38 -14.93
N CYS A 238 -20.01 1.84 -14.61
CA CYS A 238 -18.70 2.25 -15.12
C CYS A 238 -18.27 3.68 -14.75
N VAL A 239 -18.85 4.32 -13.73
CA VAL A 239 -18.37 5.65 -13.25
C VAL A 239 -17.08 5.53 -12.44
N ASN A 240 -16.22 6.55 -12.50
CA ASN A 240 -14.95 6.56 -11.76
C ASN A 240 -15.12 6.93 -10.26
N ASN A 241 -15.95 6.19 -9.51
CA ASN A 241 -16.15 6.35 -8.06
C ASN A 241 -16.92 5.16 -7.46
N HIS A 242 -16.90 5.02 -6.13
CA HIS A 242 -17.52 3.95 -5.33
C HIS A 242 -19.05 3.75 -5.47
N ARG A 243 -19.74 4.47 -6.39
CA ARG A 243 -21.09 4.08 -6.82
C ARG A 243 -21.08 2.93 -7.81
N GLU A 244 -19.99 2.75 -8.57
CA GLU A 244 -19.71 1.51 -9.27
C GLU A 244 -19.14 0.50 -8.26
N ARG A 245 -19.81 -0.64 -8.06
CA ARG A 245 -19.37 -1.65 -7.09
C ARG A 245 -18.10 -2.40 -7.52
N HIS A 246 -17.74 -2.34 -8.81
CA HIS A 246 -16.45 -2.83 -9.31
C HIS A 246 -15.34 -1.76 -9.35
N TYR A 247 -15.54 -0.57 -8.77
CA TYR A 247 -14.52 0.47 -8.70
C TYR A 247 -13.47 0.21 -7.59
N GLY A 248 -12.22 0.57 -7.89
CA GLY A 248 -11.08 0.40 -6.99
C GLY A 248 -10.58 -1.05 -6.92
N GLU A 249 -9.54 -1.29 -6.13
CA GLU A 249 -8.88 -2.60 -6.08
C GLU A 249 -9.79 -3.70 -5.50
N ALA A 250 -10.57 -3.38 -4.45
CA ALA A 250 -11.59 -4.28 -3.91
C ALA A 250 -12.69 -4.59 -4.95
N GLY A 251 -13.13 -3.59 -5.72
CA GLY A 251 -14.11 -3.76 -6.78
C GLY A 251 -13.60 -4.61 -7.96
N ALA A 252 -12.33 -4.48 -8.33
CA ALA A 252 -11.70 -5.31 -9.34
C ALA A 252 -11.54 -6.78 -8.87
N LEU A 253 -11.19 -7.00 -7.60
CA LEU A 253 -11.22 -8.33 -6.98
C LEU A 253 -12.63 -8.93 -7.00
N ARG A 254 -13.63 -8.15 -6.59
CA ARG A 254 -15.06 -8.52 -6.61
C ARG A 254 -15.54 -8.93 -8.01
N CYS A 255 -15.14 -8.21 -9.05
CA CYS A 255 -15.47 -8.51 -10.45
C CYS A 255 -15.03 -9.93 -10.89
N VAL A 256 -13.87 -10.41 -10.42
CA VAL A 256 -13.44 -11.81 -10.60
C VAL A 256 -14.19 -12.77 -9.67
N ALA A 257 -14.42 -12.38 -8.41
CA ALA A 257 -15.16 -13.20 -7.44
C ALA A 257 -16.61 -13.51 -7.89
N GLU A 258 -17.28 -12.55 -8.53
CA GLU A 258 -18.63 -12.66 -9.09
C GLU A 258 -18.65 -13.34 -10.49
N ASN A 259 -17.49 -13.77 -11.02
CA ASN A 259 -17.30 -14.38 -12.34
C ASN A 259 -17.71 -13.47 -13.53
N LEU A 260 -17.54 -12.15 -13.38
CA LEU A 260 -17.81 -11.17 -14.44
C LEU A 260 -16.55 -10.79 -15.23
N GLY A 261 -15.36 -11.11 -14.70
CA GLY A 261 -14.11 -11.15 -15.46
C GLY A 261 -13.22 -12.33 -15.08
N ASP A 262 -12.29 -12.69 -15.97
CA ASP A 262 -11.35 -13.79 -15.81
C ASP A 262 -10.10 -13.37 -15.00
N VAL A 263 -9.65 -12.12 -15.17
CA VAL A 263 -8.45 -11.57 -14.54
C VAL A 263 -8.70 -10.19 -13.90
N ALA A 264 -8.15 -9.95 -12.72
CA ALA A 264 -8.10 -8.65 -12.06
C ALA A 264 -6.66 -8.14 -11.92
N PHE A 265 -6.44 -6.86 -12.20
CA PHE A 265 -5.14 -6.21 -12.01
C PHE A 265 -5.17 -5.38 -10.73
N VAL A 266 -4.53 -5.88 -9.68
CA VAL A 266 -4.64 -5.37 -8.30
C VAL A 266 -3.28 -5.33 -7.60
N LYS A 267 -3.19 -4.76 -6.39
CA LYS A 267 -2.01 -4.96 -5.54
C LYS A 267 -2.02 -6.36 -4.94
N HIS A 268 -0.84 -6.89 -4.63
CA HIS A 268 -0.72 -8.12 -3.84
C HIS A 268 -1.41 -8.04 -2.46
N THR A 269 -1.53 -6.87 -1.83
CA THR A 269 -2.23 -6.73 -0.52
C THR A 269 -3.75 -6.83 -0.62
N THR A 270 -4.35 -6.58 -1.80
CA THR A 270 -5.80 -6.47 -1.98
C THR A 270 -6.55 -7.72 -1.51
N ILE A 271 -5.91 -8.88 -1.60
CA ILE A 271 -6.42 -10.17 -1.10
C ILE A 271 -6.57 -10.12 0.43
N SER A 272 -5.46 -9.87 1.14
CA SER A 272 -5.44 -9.72 2.61
C SER A 272 -6.36 -8.61 3.11
N ASP A 273 -6.48 -7.51 2.36
CA ASP A 273 -7.33 -6.37 2.70
C ASP A 273 -8.84 -6.70 2.62
N ASN A 274 -9.24 -7.74 1.86
CA ASN A 274 -10.64 -8.13 1.69
C ASN A 274 -11.02 -9.50 2.30
N MET A 275 -10.05 -10.34 2.65
CA MET A 275 -10.29 -11.68 3.21
C MET A 275 -10.14 -11.73 4.74
N ASP A 276 -10.29 -12.93 5.33
CA ASP A 276 -10.15 -13.20 6.77
C ASP A 276 -11.00 -12.32 7.69
N GLY A 277 -12.17 -11.88 7.21
CA GLY A 277 -13.09 -11.01 7.94
C GLY A 277 -12.73 -9.52 7.94
N ASN A 278 -11.73 -9.10 7.15
CA ASN A 278 -11.41 -7.68 6.95
C ASN A 278 -12.48 -6.95 6.11
N ASN A 279 -13.15 -7.65 5.18
CA ASN A 279 -14.37 -7.18 4.52
C ASN A 279 -15.58 -8.03 5.00
N MET A 280 -16.71 -7.35 5.25
CA MET A 280 -17.97 -7.95 5.70
C MET A 280 -19.06 -7.99 4.61
N GLU A 281 -18.73 -7.64 3.37
CA GLU A 281 -19.63 -7.84 2.23
C GLU A 281 -19.75 -9.32 1.86
N SER A 282 -20.93 -9.74 1.37
CA SER A 282 -21.22 -11.15 1.06
C SER A 282 -20.26 -11.74 0.01
N TRP A 283 -19.93 -10.97 -1.04
CA TRP A 283 -19.03 -11.42 -2.11
C TRP A 283 -17.63 -11.79 -1.59
N ALA A 284 -17.19 -11.16 -0.49
CA ALA A 284 -15.89 -11.41 0.14
C ALA A 284 -15.94 -12.57 1.15
N MET A 285 -17.12 -12.83 1.75
CA MET A 285 -17.34 -13.99 2.61
C MET A 285 -17.41 -15.30 1.82
N ASP A 286 -17.93 -15.26 0.59
CA ASP A 286 -18.10 -16.42 -0.28
C ASP A 286 -16.84 -16.79 -1.09
N LEU A 287 -15.73 -16.03 -0.94
CA LEU A 287 -14.49 -16.19 -1.69
C LEU A 287 -13.37 -16.78 -0.82
N GLU A 288 -12.99 -18.03 -1.10
CA GLU A 288 -11.88 -18.70 -0.40
C GLU A 288 -10.51 -18.35 -1.00
N LEU A 289 -9.44 -18.44 -0.21
CA LEU A 289 -8.06 -18.20 -0.67
C LEU A 289 -7.61 -19.26 -1.69
N GLU A 290 -8.04 -20.49 -1.47
CA GLU A 290 -7.81 -21.65 -2.32
C GLU A 290 -8.38 -21.46 -3.73
N ASP A 291 -9.44 -20.66 -3.86
CA ASP A 291 -10.12 -20.37 -5.11
C ASP A 291 -9.32 -19.39 -6.02
N LEU A 292 -8.26 -18.77 -5.50
CA LEU A 292 -7.45 -17.77 -6.19
C LEU A 292 -6.05 -18.28 -6.60
N LYS A 293 -5.53 -17.70 -7.69
CA LYS A 293 -4.15 -17.86 -8.16
C LYS A 293 -3.61 -16.55 -8.72
N LEU A 294 -2.29 -16.36 -8.61
CA LEU A 294 -1.58 -15.35 -9.37
C LEU A 294 -1.19 -15.93 -10.73
N LEU A 295 -1.24 -15.09 -11.77
CA LEU A 295 -0.70 -15.38 -13.09
C LEU A 295 0.66 -14.67 -13.21
N CYS A 296 1.67 -15.39 -13.70
CA CYS A 296 3.06 -14.93 -13.70
C CYS A 296 3.54 -14.51 -15.10
N PRO A 297 4.48 -13.55 -15.23
CA PRO A 297 4.97 -13.06 -16.52
C PRO A 297 5.59 -14.12 -17.46
N ASP A 298 6.05 -15.24 -16.91
CA ASP A 298 6.61 -16.37 -17.65
C ASP A 298 5.54 -17.35 -18.17
N GLY A 299 4.26 -17.05 -17.92
CA GLY A 299 3.11 -17.86 -18.29
C GLY A 299 2.69 -18.90 -17.24
N SER A 300 3.43 -19.03 -16.13
CA SER A 300 3.09 -19.93 -15.02
C SER A 300 2.02 -19.36 -14.08
N GLU A 301 1.59 -20.16 -13.09
CA GLU A 301 0.72 -19.72 -12.00
C GLU A 301 1.38 -19.93 -10.63
N ALA A 302 1.05 -19.08 -9.67
CA ALA A 302 1.57 -19.14 -8.30
C ALA A 302 0.45 -18.97 -7.25
N GLY A 303 0.77 -19.22 -5.98
CA GLY A 303 -0.14 -19.00 -4.86
C GLY A 303 -0.46 -17.51 -4.66
N PRO A 304 -1.62 -17.16 -4.08
CA PRO A 304 -2.04 -15.78 -3.83
C PRO A 304 -1.00 -14.88 -3.14
N PHE A 305 -0.07 -15.46 -2.38
CA PHE A 305 0.94 -14.75 -1.61
C PHE A 305 2.37 -14.86 -2.17
N ASP A 306 2.60 -15.58 -3.29
CA ASP A 306 3.94 -15.78 -3.88
C ASP A 306 4.42 -14.58 -4.75
N HIS A 307 3.84 -13.41 -4.47
CA HIS A 307 3.92 -12.18 -5.24
C HIS A 307 5.35 -11.63 -5.41
N GLU A 308 6.27 -11.85 -4.47
CA GLU A 308 7.70 -11.51 -4.62
C GLU A 308 8.32 -12.14 -5.88
N THR A 309 7.85 -13.33 -6.28
CA THR A 309 8.31 -14.06 -7.48
C THR A 309 7.35 -13.97 -8.67
N CYS A 310 6.08 -13.63 -8.43
CA CYS A 310 5.01 -13.61 -9.44
C CYS A 310 4.26 -12.27 -9.42
N HIS A 311 4.78 -11.29 -10.17
CA HIS A 311 4.22 -9.94 -10.29
C HIS A 311 4.51 -9.32 -11.66
N LEU A 312 3.70 -8.33 -12.07
CA LEU A 312 3.91 -7.56 -13.30
C LEU A 312 4.97 -6.46 -13.14
N ALA A 313 4.95 -5.78 -11.99
CA ALA A 313 5.95 -4.76 -11.63
C ALA A 313 6.00 -4.54 -10.11
N VAL A 314 7.17 -4.13 -9.62
CA VAL A 314 7.34 -3.48 -8.32
C VAL A 314 7.14 -1.98 -8.51
N VAL A 315 6.24 -1.37 -7.75
CA VAL A 315 5.92 0.05 -7.83
C VAL A 315 6.21 0.70 -6.48
N PRO A 316 6.91 1.87 -6.43
CA PRO A 316 7.06 2.60 -5.18
C PRO A 316 5.68 3.04 -4.68
N ALA A 317 5.45 2.90 -3.38
CA ALA A 317 4.35 3.56 -2.71
C ALA A 317 4.59 5.08 -2.70
N ASN A 318 3.58 5.87 -2.31
CA ASN A 318 3.78 7.32 -2.17
C ASN A 318 4.90 7.57 -1.15
N ALA A 319 5.83 8.46 -1.48
CA ALA A 319 7.07 8.61 -0.73
C ALA A 319 7.42 10.08 -0.49
N VAL A 320 8.19 10.28 0.57
CA VAL A 320 8.70 11.59 0.97
C VAL A 320 10.02 11.82 0.25
N VAL A 321 9.96 12.65 -0.78
CA VAL A 321 11.10 13.05 -1.61
C VAL A 321 11.85 14.19 -0.93
N VAL A 322 13.19 14.11 -0.92
CA VAL A 322 14.12 15.02 -0.21
C VAL A 322 15.44 15.19 -0.99
N ARG A 323 16.32 16.08 -0.53
CA ARG A 323 17.75 16.02 -0.87
C ARG A 323 18.47 14.93 -0.05
N LEU A 324 19.57 14.38 -0.58
CA LEU A 324 20.32 13.28 0.06
C LEU A 324 20.81 13.65 1.47
N GLU A 325 21.32 14.85 1.66
CA GLU A 325 21.81 15.37 2.95
C GLU A 325 20.70 15.51 4.01
N ASP A 326 19.44 15.57 3.58
CA ASP A 326 18.29 15.79 4.44
C ASP A 326 17.52 14.52 4.80
N LYS A 327 17.80 13.42 4.09
CA LYS A 327 17.21 12.09 4.28
C LYS A 327 17.05 11.70 5.74
N CYS A 328 18.15 11.68 6.50
CA CYS A 328 18.10 11.31 7.92
C CYS A 328 17.58 12.43 8.85
N ARG A 329 17.54 13.70 8.42
CA ARG A 329 16.93 14.83 9.17
C ARG A 329 15.40 14.73 9.11
N VAL A 330 14.86 14.59 7.90
CA VAL A 330 13.44 14.48 7.61
C VAL A 330 12.88 13.18 8.16
N TRP A 331 13.54 12.03 7.94
CA TRP A 331 13.16 10.74 8.54
C TRP A 331 12.99 10.85 10.06
N LYS A 332 14.01 11.32 10.77
CA LYS A 332 13.98 11.44 12.24
C LYS A 332 12.95 12.44 12.74
N TYR A 333 12.44 13.35 11.91
CA TYR A 333 11.33 14.23 12.26
C TYR A 333 9.99 13.51 12.09
N LEU A 334 9.80 12.84 10.95
CA LEU A 334 8.61 12.04 10.63
C LEU A 334 8.39 10.87 11.61
N GLU A 335 9.46 10.17 12.00
CA GLU A 335 9.43 9.10 13.01
C GLU A 335 8.84 9.60 14.34
N ARG A 336 9.24 10.80 14.80
CA ARG A 336 8.71 11.42 16.02
C ARG A 336 7.25 11.86 15.86
N LEU A 337 6.90 12.41 14.69
CA LEU A 337 5.52 12.76 14.35
C LEU A 337 4.62 11.54 14.43
N GLN A 338 4.99 10.46 13.74
CA GLN A 338 4.23 9.21 13.69
C GLN A 338 4.04 8.66 15.11
N VAL A 339 5.12 8.35 15.83
CA VAL A 339 5.05 7.74 17.18
C VAL A 339 4.20 8.57 18.15
N CYS A 340 4.30 9.90 18.13
CA CYS A 340 3.52 10.77 19.01
C CYS A 340 2.03 10.82 18.63
N VAL A 341 1.69 10.70 17.34
CA VAL A 341 0.29 10.70 16.87
C VAL A 341 -0.38 9.35 17.17
N CYS A 342 0.27 8.21 16.89
CA CYS A 342 -0.34 6.89 17.14
C CYS A 342 -0.55 6.64 18.64
N ALA A 343 0.39 7.06 19.51
CA ALA A 343 0.29 6.82 20.95
C ALA A 343 -0.88 7.53 21.66
N CYS A 344 -1.55 8.48 20.99
CA CYS A 344 -2.77 9.12 21.52
C CYS A 344 -4.08 8.39 21.19
N LEU A 345 -4.06 7.46 20.23
CA LEU A 345 -5.22 6.66 19.86
C LEU A 345 -5.04 5.26 20.46
N SER A 346 -5.93 4.83 21.34
CA SER A 346 -5.88 3.50 22.00
C SER A 346 -6.32 2.35 21.05
N MET A 347 -5.98 2.46 19.77
CA MET A 347 -6.23 1.50 18.70
C MET A 347 -5.21 1.74 17.58
N TYR A 348 -4.85 0.66 16.87
CA TYR A 348 -3.78 0.58 15.87
C TYR A 348 -3.99 1.47 14.62
N VAL A 349 -3.92 2.80 14.76
CA VAL A 349 -3.91 3.69 13.58
C VAL A 349 -2.95 4.87 13.76
N CYS A 350 -1.93 4.89 12.90
CA CYS A 350 -0.97 5.97 12.77
C CYS A 350 -1.42 6.94 11.67
N ILE A 351 -1.34 8.25 11.95
CA ILE A 351 -1.62 9.35 11.00
C ILE A 351 -3.04 9.24 10.40
N LEU A 352 -4.04 9.45 11.25
CA LEU A 352 -5.41 9.76 10.83
C LEU A 352 -5.65 11.27 10.95
N PHE A 353 -5.82 11.95 9.82
CA PHE A 353 -6.52 13.23 9.75
C PHE A 353 -7.46 13.25 8.54
N PHE A 354 -8.70 12.85 8.82
CA PHE A 354 -9.98 13.06 8.12
C PHE A 354 -10.04 13.17 6.59
N ASP A 355 -11.03 12.45 6.05
CA ASP A 355 -11.61 12.62 4.72
C ASP A 355 -11.77 14.08 4.30
N ILE A 356 -11.10 14.42 3.20
CA ILE A 356 -11.61 15.11 2.01
C ILE A 356 -10.50 14.98 0.97
N SER A 357 -10.83 14.48 -0.22
CA SER A 357 -9.90 14.23 -1.32
C SER A 357 -9.28 15.53 -1.87
N PRO A 358 -8.02 15.51 -2.33
CA PRO A 358 -7.03 14.44 -2.17
C PRO A 358 -6.40 14.47 -0.75
N PRO A 359 -6.01 13.32 -0.19
CA PRO A 359 -5.23 13.28 1.04
C PRO A 359 -3.72 13.49 0.74
N LEU A 360 -2.96 13.94 1.74
CA LEU A 360 -1.49 14.04 1.66
C LEU A 360 -0.80 12.66 1.63
N PHE A 361 -1.49 11.62 2.11
CA PHE A 361 -1.07 10.21 2.16
C PHE A 361 -2.30 9.31 2.08
N SER A 362 -2.18 8.10 1.52
CA SER A 362 -3.27 7.13 1.45
C SER A 362 -3.63 6.58 2.83
N LEU A 363 -4.92 6.44 3.11
CA LEU A 363 -5.48 6.38 4.48
C LEU A 363 -5.42 5.00 5.19
N TYR A 364 -4.76 4.01 4.61
CA TYR A 364 -4.71 2.64 5.17
C TYR A 364 -3.27 2.23 5.51
N ARG A 365 -3.02 2.08 6.82
CA ARG A 365 -1.80 1.50 7.44
C ARG A 365 -0.48 2.24 7.18
N MET A 366 -0.39 3.51 7.53
CA MET A 366 0.88 4.25 7.44
C MET A 366 1.90 3.81 8.53
N CYS A 367 2.72 2.80 8.21
CA CYS A 367 4.05 2.65 8.77
C CYS A 367 5.05 3.32 7.83
N LEU A 368 5.93 4.19 8.34
CA LEU A 368 7.06 4.63 7.52
C LEU A 368 8.09 3.50 7.44
N GLY A 369 8.38 3.01 6.22
CA GLY A 369 9.41 2.00 5.99
C GLY A 369 10.82 2.58 6.14
N THR A 370 11.72 1.88 6.84
CA THR A 370 13.08 2.38 7.14
C THR A 370 14.02 2.35 5.92
N PRO A 371 14.58 3.50 5.48
CA PRO A 371 15.81 3.50 4.70
C PRO A 371 17.04 3.35 5.64
N PRO A 372 18.21 2.94 5.13
CA PRO A 372 19.38 2.65 5.95
C PRO A 372 20.12 3.91 6.46
N CYS A 373 19.47 4.69 7.33
CA CYS A 373 20.13 5.67 8.21
C CYS A 373 20.86 4.97 9.36
N SER A 374 21.75 4.02 9.02
CA SER A 374 22.68 3.41 9.98
C SER A 374 23.67 4.44 10.52
N ALA A 375 24.10 4.26 11.77
CA ALA A 375 24.83 5.30 12.50
C ALA A 375 26.22 5.58 11.90
N GLN A 376 26.49 6.87 11.68
CA GLN A 376 27.82 7.49 11.63
C GLN A 376 27.85 8.64 12.65
#